data_AF-A0A1M6MJI2-F1
#
_entry.id   AF-A0A1M6MJI2-F1
#
_cell.length_a   1.000
_cell.length_b   1.000
_cell.length_c   1.000
_cell.angle_alpha   90.00
_cell.angle_beta   90.00
_cell.angle_gamma   90.00
#
_symmetry.space_group_name_H-M   'P 1'
#
loop_
_entity.id
_entity.type
_entity.pdbx_description
1 polymer ?
#
loop_
_entity_poly.entity_id
_entity_poly.type
_entity_poly.pdbx_seq_one_letter_code
_entity_poly.pdbx_strand_id
1 'polypeptide(L)' 'MTRVLYVQDRRTRRSRPFLTLHDDGTLTGHDAATAEAIPRMRATRGWSGERIFEDWAARSNAYVRYFEEPG' A
#
# COMPACT_ATOMS: atom_id res chain seq x y z
N MET A 1 -11.04 -9.82 3.31
CA MET A 1 -10.10 -10.02 2.20
C MET A 1 -9.01 -8.96 2.24
N THR A 2 -7.77 -9.39 2.49
CA THR A 2 -6.63 -8.48 2.63
C THR A 2 -6.06 -8.13 1.25
N ARG A 3 -5.84 -6.84 1.00
CA ARG A 3 -5.35 -6.32 -0.28
C ARG A 3 -3.92 -5.80 -0.11
N VAL A 4 -3.01 -6.18 -1.01
CA VAL A 4 -1.58 -5.88 -0.85
C VAL A 4 -0.98 -5.28 -2.12
N LEU A 5 -0.33 -4.13 -1.97
CA LEU A 5 0.57 -3.57 -2.98
C LEU A 5 1.98 -4.07 -2.68
N TYR A 6 2.66 -4.55 -3.72
CA TYR A 6 4.04 -5.01 -3.67
C TYR A 6 4.91 -4.08 -4.50
N VAL A 7 6.13 -3.84 -4.05
CA VAL A 7 7.17 -3.24 -4.90
C VAL A 7 8.09 -4.33 -5.43
N GLN A 8 8.42 -4.27 -6.72
CA GLN A 8 9.41 -5.12 -7.36
C GLN A 8 10.75 -4.39 -7.43
N ASP A 9 11.77 -4.97 -6.81
CA ASP A 9 13.15 -4.51 -6.96
C ASP A 9 13.62 -4.76 -8.40
N ARG A 10 14.11 -3.73 -9.08
CA ARG A 10 14.52 -3.86 -10.50
C ARG A 10 15.77 -4.70 -10.71
N ARG A 11 16.69 -4.71 -9.75
CA ARG A 11 17.99 -5.39 -9.86
C ARG A 11 17.86 -6.89 -9.62
N THR A 12 17.02 -7.26 -8.66
CA THR A 12 16.86 -8.64 -8.19
C THR A 12 15.54 -9.28 -8.63
N ARG A 13 14.62 -8.49 -9.20
CA ARG A 13 13.25 -8.89 -9.58
C ARG A 13 12.39 -9.40 -8.42
N ARG A 14 12.88 -9.31 -7.17
CA ARG A 14 12.15 -9.74 -5.98
C ARG A 14 11.02 -8.77 -5.67
N SER A 15 9.85 -9.33 -5.40
CA SER A 15 8.70 -8.57 -4.89
C SER A 15 8.72 -8.56 -3.37
N ARG A 16 8.42 -7.41 -2.76
CA ARG A 16 8.19 -7.29 -1.32
C ARG A 16 6.93 -6.47 -1.06
N PRO A 17 6.18 -6.75 0.02
CA PRO A 17 5.04 -5.93 0.41
C PRO A 17 5.48 -4.47 0.59
N PHE A 18 4.60 -3.56 0.16
CA PHE A 18 4.77 -2.11 0.22
C PHE A 18 3.66 -1.48 1.06
N LEU A 19 2.40 -1.81 0.77
CA LEU A 19 1.24 -1.37 1.54
C LEU A 19 0.22 -2.51 1.64
N THR A 20 -0.29 -2.77 2.84
CA THR A 20 -1.39 -3.71 3.07
C THR A 20 -2.62 -2.96 3.58
N LEU A 21 -3.78 -3.25 2.99
CA LEU A 21 -5.09 -2.90 3.49
C LEU A 21 -5.75 -4.14 4.08
N HIS A 22 -6.02 -4.06 5.39
CA HIS A 22 -6.69 -5.11 6.15
C HIS A 22 -8.21 -4.98 6.02
N ASP A 23 -8.90 -6.06 6.38
CA ASP A 23 -10.36 -6.19 6.29
C ASP A 23 -11.12 -5.15 7.14
N ASP A 24 -10.50 -4.69 8.22
CA ASP A 24 -11.05 -3.67 9.12
C ASP A 24 -10.82 -2.23 8.62
N GLY A 25 -10.24 -2.06 7.43
CA GLY A 25 -9.92 -0.77 6.83
C GLY A 25 -8.62 -0.14 7.37
N THR A 26 -7.86 -0.84 8.21
CA THR A 26 -6.54 -0.38 8.65
C THR A 26 -5.49 -0.58 7.57
N LEU A 27 -4.44 0.25 7.63
CA LEU A 27 -3.31 0.19 6.69
C LEU A 27 -2.02 -0.14 7.43
N THR A 28 -1.22 -1.01 6.83
CA THR A 28 0.17 -1.24 7.24
C THR A 28 1.11 -0.88 6.10
N GLY A 29 1.98 0.10 6.36
CA GLY A 29 3.09 0.42 5.48
C GLY A 29 4.31 -0.42 5.81
N HIS A 30 4.92 -1.06 4.81
CA HIS A 30 6.04 -2.00 5.00
C HIS A 30 7.42 -1.36 4.87
N ASP A 31 7.48 -0.07 4.57
CA ASP A 31 8.69 0.75 4.68
C ASP A 31 8.42 2.01 5.51
N ALA A 32 9.48 2.61 6.06
CA ALA A 32 9.38 3.72 7.00
C ALA A 32 8.68 4.95 6.39
N ALA A 33 9.00 5.30 5.14
CA ALA A 33 8.40 6.45 4.49
C ALA A 33 6.89 6.26 4.28
N THR A 34 6.51 5.07 3.88
CA THR A 34 5.12 4.64 3.70
C THR A 34 4.35 4.59 5.02
N ALA A 35 4.93 4.01 6.07
CA ALA A 35 4.34 3.95 7.41
C ALA A 35 4.11 5.35 7.99
N GLU A 36 5.05 6.29 7.79
CA GLU A 36 4.92 7.68 8.22
C GLU A 36 3.90 8.49 7.39
N ALA A 37 3.72 8.17 6.11
CA ALA A 37 2.80 8.89 5.24
C ALA A 37 1.33 8.63 5.58
N ILE A 38 0.98 7.42 6.01
CA ILE A 38 -0.40 7.02 6.33
C ILE A 38 -1.07 7.96 7.36
N PRO A 39 -0.52 8.19 8.57
CA PRO A 39 -1.15 9.07 9.55
C PRO A 39 -1.21 10.53 9.06
N ARG A 40 -0.21 10.99 8.30
CA ARG A 40 -0.21 12.34 7.70
C ARG A 40 -1.36 12.52 6.70
N MET A 41 -1.61 11.53 5.83
CA MET A 41 -2.73 11.59 4.88
C MET A 41 -4.08 11.56 5.57
N ARG A 42 -4.21 10.76 6.64
CA ARG A 42 -5.42 10.75 7.49
C ARG A 42 -5.67 12.11 8.14
N ALA A 43 -4.64 12.69 8.77
CA ALA A 43 -4.76 13.97 9.47
C ALA A 43 -4.98 15.18 8.55
N THR A 44 -4.33 15.19 7.38
CA THR A 44 -4.37 16.36 6.47
C THR A 44 -5.54 16.33 5.48
N ARG A 45 -5.99 15.15 5.07
CA ARG A 45 -7.03 15.00 4.04
C ARG A 45 -8.30 14.29 4.51
N GLY A 46 -8.31 13.75 5.72
CA GLY A 46 -9.44 12.96 6.23
C GLY A 46 -9.66 11.66 5.44
N TRP A 47 -8.62 11.14 4.78
CA TRP A 47 -8.77 9.98 3.92
C TRP A 47 -8.89 8.67 4.71
N SER A 48 -9.78 7.78 4.24
CA SER A 48 -9.88 6.40 4.73
C SER A 48 -8.66 5.57 4.30
N GLY A 49 -8.48 4.40 4.94
CA GLY A 49 -7.46 3.43 4.52
C GLY A 49 -7.66 2.98 3.07
N GLU A 50 -8.90 2.68 2.70
CA GLU A 50 -9.27 2.32 1.33
C GLU A 50 -8.89 3.41 0.32
N ARG A 51 -9.22 4.68 0.61
CA ARG A 51 -8.91 5.78 -0.31
C ARG A 51 -7.41 5.96 -0.53
N ILE A 52 -6.62 5.83 0.54
CA ILE A 52 -5.15 5.88 0.46
C ILE A 52 -4.63 4.70 -0.37
N PHE A 53 -5.15 3.50 -0.12
CA PHE A 53 -4.74 2.30 -0.84
C PHE A 53 -5.03 2.41 -2.34
N GLU A 54 -6.24 2.84 -2.71
CA GLU A 54 -6.64 3.02 -4.10
C GLU A 54 -5.84 4.11 -4.81
N ASP A 55 -5.54 5.23 -4.13
CA ASP A 55 -4.71 6.28 -4.69
C ASP A 55 -3.29 5.77 -5.00
N TRP A 56 -2.71 4.94 -4.14
CA TRP A 56 -1.40 4.33 -4.42
C TRP A 56 -1.46 3.21 -5.44
N ALA A 57 -2.53 2.40 -5.45
CA ALA A 57 -2.77 1.41 -6.48
C ALA A 57 -2.89 2.07 -7.87
N ALA A 58 -3.61 3.20 -7.98
CA ALA A 58 -3.73 3.97 -9.22
C ALA A 58 -2.42 4.62 -9.67
N ARG A 59 -1.55 4.99 -8.72
CA ARG A 59 -0.20 5.52 -9.00
C ARG A 59 0.84 4.45 -9.26
N SER A 60 0.47 3.18 -9.12
CA SER A 60 1.39 2.06 -9.32
C SER A 60 1.83 2.00 -10.78
N ASN A 61 3.05 2.50 -11.01
CA ASN A 61 3.77 2.45 -12.28
C ASN A 61 4.69 1.21 -12.29
N ALA A 62 5.65 1.14 -13.22
CA ALA A 62 6.49 -0.04 -13.55
C ALA A 62 7.24 -0.76 -12.38
N TYR A 63 7.08 -0.33 -11.14
CA TYR A 63 7.73 -0.85 -9.94
C TYR A 63 6.76 -1.37 -8.87
N VAL A 64 5.48 -0.95 -8.88
CA VAL A 64 4.50 -1.39 -7.88
C VAL A 64 3.49 -2.29 -8.58
N ARG A 65 3.28 -3.49 -8.05
CA ARG A 65 2.32 -4.47 -8.53
C ARG A 65 1.26 -4.70 -7.48
N TYR A 66 0.01 -4.65 -7.90
CA TYR A 66 -1.15 -4.93 -7.06
C TYR A 66 -1.50 -6.41 -7.06
N PHE A 67 -1.75 -6.97 -5.88
CA PHE A 67 -2.26 -8.33 -5.71
C PHE A 67 -3.35 -8.34 -4.64
N GLU A 68 -4.29 -9.26 -4.81
CA GLU A 68 -5.31 -9.57 -3.81
C GLU A 68 -4.96 -10.92 -3.19
N GLU A 69 -4.83 -10.99 -1.87
CA GLU A 69 -4.60 -12.25 -1.18
C GLU A 69 -5.96 -12.81 -0.72
N PRO A 70 -6.30 -14.07 -1.06
CA PRO A 70 -7.49 -14.72 -0.50
C PRO A 70 -7.27 -14.87 1.01
N GLY A 71 -8.16 -14.26 1.78
CA GLY A 71 -8.22 -14.40 3.24
C GLY A 71 -9.04 -15.61 3.67
#